data_AF-A0A6L4ZK30-F1
#
_entry.id   AF-A0A6L4ZK30-F1
#
_cell.length_a   1.000
_cell.length_b   1.000
_cell.length_c   1.000
_cell.angle_alpha   90.00
_cell.angle_beta   90.00
_cell.angle_gamma   90.00
#
_symmetry.space_group_name_H-M   'P 1'
#
loop_
_entity.id
_entity.type
_entity.pdbx_description
1 polymer ?
#
loop_
_entity_poly.entity_id
_entity_poly.type
_entity_poly.pdbx_seq_one_letter_code
_entity_poly.pdbx_strand_id
1 'polypeptide(L)' 'MEIKVLTDSFYQVNTDALVVAIYEDEAYQEGLVKELDEATGGIISSLFERKEFRGKANETAYIH' A
#
# COMPACT_ATOMS: atom_id res chain seq x y z
N MET A 1 13.68 12.22 16.29
CA MET A 1 12.55 11.73 15.50
C MET A 1 11.35 12.59 15.86
N GLU A 2 10.82 13.33 14.89
CA GLU A 2 9.60 14.12 15.06
C GLU A 2 8.42 13.29 14.58
N ILE A 3 7.35 13.20 15.37
CA ILE A 3 6.16 12.41 15.06
C ILE A 3 4.97 13.34 15.01
N LYS A 4 4.22 13.30 13.91
CA LYS A 4 2.97 14.04 13.72
C LYS A 4 1.87 13.08 13.31
N VAL A 5 0.69 13.29 13.87
CA VAL A 5 -0.52 12.61 13.43
C VAL A 5 -1.21 13.53 12.44
N LEU A 6 -1.49 13.03 11.25
CA LEU A 6 -2.29 13.70 10.23
C LEU A 6 -3.63 12.97 10.12
N THR A 7 -4.69 13.71 9.83
CA THR A 7 -6.04 13.15 9.60
C THR A 7 -6.50 13.29 8.15
N ASP A 8 -5.67 13.92 7.32
CA ASP A 8 -5.91 14.07 5.89
C ASP A 8 -5.72 12.75 5.15
N SER A 9 -6.26 12.66 3.93
CA SER A 9 -6.10 11.48 3.09
C SER A 9 -4.63 11.23 2.73
N PHE A 10 -4.23 9.96 2.64
CA PHE A 10 -2.83 9.56 2.39
C PHE A 10 -2.24 10.16 1.11
N TYR A 11 -3.06 10.35 0.06
CA TYR A 11 -2.64 10.94 -1.21
C TYR A 11 -2.43 12.47 -1.19
N GLN A 12 -2.75 13.14 -0.08
CA GLN A 12 -2.52 14.58 0.11
C GLN A 12 -1.23 14.87 0.89
N VAL A 13 -0.59 13.83 1.43
CA VAL A 13 0.61 13.95 2.25
C VAL A 13 1.85 14.00 1.36
N ASN A 14 2.57 15.11 1.38
CA ASN A 14 3.87 15.21 0.72
C ASN A 14 4.96 14.56 1.59
N THR A 15 5.41 13.37 1.20
CA THR A 15 6.42 12.59 1.94
C THR A 15 7.33 11.83 0.98
N ASP A 16 8.55 11.51 1.43
CA ASP A 16 9.54 10.77 0.64
C ASP A 16 9.16 9.29 0.45
N ALA A 17 8.41 8.72 1.39
CA ALA A 17 7.96 7.33 1.34
C ALA A 17 6.66 7.14 2.12
N LEU A 18 5.76 6.34 1.55
CA LEU A 18 4.54 5.89 2.20
C LEU A 18 4.68 4.41 2.58
N VAL A 19 4.45 4.08 3.86
CA VAL A 19 4.46 2.70 4.34
C VAL A 19 3.02 2.30 4.66
N VAL A 20 2.53 1.26 3.99
CA VAL A 20 1.16 0.78 4.13
C VAL A 20 1.19 -0.70 4.49
N ALA A 21 0.37 -1.10 5.46
CA ALA A 21 0.19 -2.52 5.78
C ALA A 21 -0.87 -3.11 4.83
N ILE A 22 -0.54 -4.26 4.25
CA ILE A 22 -1.45 -5.06 3.42
C ILE A 22 -1.47 -6.46 4.02
N TYR A 23 -2.65 -7.03 4.20
CA TYR A 23 -2.82 -8.31 4.89
C TYR A 23 -3.07 -9.48 3.93
N GLU A 24 -2.71 -10.68 4.39
CA GLU A 24 -3.04 -11.92 3.68
C GLU A 24 -4.56 -12.04 3.51
N ASP A 25 -4.98 -12.47 2.32
CA ASP A 25 -6.38 -12.60 1.89
C ASP A 25 -7.19 -11.29 1.88
N GLU A 26 -6.54 -10.13 2.05
CA GLU A 26 -7.19 -8.83 1.87
C GLU A 26 -7.53 -8.63 0.38
N ALA A 27 -8.80 -8.33 0.11
CA ALA A 27 -9.24 -8.04 -1.25
C ALA A 27 -8.64 -6.70 -1.70
N TYR A 28 -7.67 -6.75 -2.63
CA TYR A 28 -7.10 -5.55 -3.26
C TYR A 28 -8.11 -4.75 -4.10
N GLN A 29 -9.36 -5.23 -4.22
CA GLN A 29 -10.45 -4.59 -4.95
C GLN A 29 -11.38 -3.76 -4.07
N GLU A 30 -11.10 -3.61 -2.77
CA GLU A 30 -11.93 -2.83 -1.86
C GLU A 30 -11.09 -1.92 -0.94
N GLY A 31 -11.73 -0.86 -0.46
CA GLY A 31 -11.18 0.04 0.55
C GLY A 31 -9.87 0.73 0.17
N LEU A 32 -9.01 0.89 1.18
CA LEU A 32 -7.73 1.60 1.10
C LEU A 32 -6.79 0.98 0.07
N VAL A 33 -6.73 -0.36 0.00
CA VAL A 33 -5.80 -1.06 -0.90
C VAL A 33 -6.15 -0.81 -2.36
N LYS A 34 -7.45 -0.76 -2.69
CA LYS A 34 -7.90 -0.39 -4.03
C LYS A 34 -7.53 1.05 -4.39
N GLU A 35 -7.80 2.00 -3.49
CA GLU A 35 -7.46 3.42 -3.74
C GLU A 35 -5.95 3.59 -3.93
N LEU A 36 -5.14 2.85 -3.17
CA LEU A 36 -3.70 2.85 -3.29
C LEU A 36 -3.23 2.20 -4.61
N ASP A 37 -3.86 1.10 -5.03
CA ASP A 37 -3.55 0.43 -6.30
C ASP A 37 -3.88 1.34 -7.50
N GLU A 38 -5.04 2.01 -7.47
CA GLU A 38 -5.44 2.99 -8.49
C GLU A 38 -4.46 4.17 -8.53
N ALA A 39 -4.06 4.70 -7.37
CA ALA A 39 -3.11 5.81 -7.28
C ALA A 39 -1.70 5.44 -7.74
N THR A 40 -1.32 4.15 -7.67
CA THR A 40 -0.01 3.63 -8.09
C THR A 40 -0.02 3.02 -9.49
N GLY A 41 -1.15 3.06 -10.20
CA GLY A 41 -1.27 2.56 -11.56
C GLY A 41 -1.33 1.02 -11.68
N GLY A 42 -1.87 0.34 -10.66
CA GLY A 42 -2.06 -1.11 -10.67
C GLY A 42 -0.84 -1.91 -10.23
N ILE A 43 0.11 -1.30 -9.51
CA ILE A 43 1.33 -2.00 -9.10
C ILE A 43 1.02 -3.09 -8.06
N ILE A 44 0.12 -2.81 -7.11
CA ILE A 44 -0.24 -3.75 -6.06
C ILE A 44 -0.95 -4.96 -6.68
N SER A 45 -1.96 -4.74 -7.51
CA SER A 45 -2.65 -5.83 -8.23
C SER A 45 -1.68 -6.67 -9.06
N SER A 46 -0.74 -6.04 -9.78
CA SER A 46 0.31 -6.76 -10.52
C SER A 46 1.17 -7.65 -9.62
N LEU A 47 1.57 -7.18 -8.44
CA LEU A 47 2.36 -7.98 -7.48
C LEU A 47 1.58 -9.19 -6.94
N PHE A 48 0.29 -9.01 -6.65
CA PHE A 48 -0.60 -10.09 -6.21
C PHE A 48 -0.82 -11.12 -7.33
N GLU A 49 -1.09 -10.67 -8.56
CA GLU A 49 -1.29 -11.54 -9.72
C GLU A 49 -0.05 -12.39 -10.05
N ARG A 50 1.14 -11.78 -9.93
CA ARG A 50 2.43 -12.47 -10.09
C ARG A 50 2.80 -13.35 -8.90
N LYS A 51 2.05 -13.30 -7.80
CA LYS A 51 2.32 -13.98 -6.53
C LYS A 51 3.68 -13.59 -5.93
N GLU A 52 4.15 -12.40 -6.25
CA GLU A 52 5.40 -11.81 -5.73
C GLU A 52 5.20 -11.17 -4.36
N PHE A 53 3.95 -10.82 -4.02
CA PHE A 53 3.56 -10.33 -2.71
C PHE A 53 2.21 -10.94 -2.31
N ARG A 54 2.06 -11.35 -1.04
CA ARG A 54 0.82 -11.97 -0.52
C ARG A 54 0.27 -11.30 0.74
N GLY A 55 0.98 -10.35 1.34
CA GLY A 55 0.58 -9.71 2.60
C GLY A 55 0.86 -10.58 3.83
N LYS A 56 1.81 -11.52 3.75
CA LYS A 56 2.18 -12.36 4.89
C LYS A 56 2.99 -11.59 5.92
N ALA A 57 2.94 -12.07 7.16
CA ALA A 57 3.78 -11.53 8.22
C ALA A 57 5.28 -11.57 7.81
N ASN A 58 5.97 -10.45 8.01
CA ASN A 58 7.37 -10.23 7.62
C ASN A 58 7.63 -10.20 6.10
N GLU A 59 6.61 -10.07 5.27
CA GLU A 59 6.74 -9.78 3.85
C GLU A 59 6.82 -8.27 3.63
N THR A 60 7.65 -7.81 2.69
CA THR A 60 7.76 -6.39 2.36
C THR A 60 8.02 -6.24 0.87
N ALA A 61 7.18 -5.45 0.20
CA ALA A 61 7.42 -4.99 -1.16
C ALA A 61 7.90 -3.54 -1.12
N TYR A 62 9.01 -3.26 -1.80
CA TYR A 62 9.55 -1.92 -1.94
C TYR A 62 9.39 -1.46 -3.39
N ILE A 63 8.71 -0.33 -3.58
CA ILE A 63 8.31 0.21 -4.87
C ILE A 63 8.96 1.58 -5.04
N HIS A 64 9.50 1.85 -6.23
CA HIS A 64 10.18 3.08 -6.60
C HIS A 64 9.38 3.89 -7.61
#